data_AF-A0A9P4LPH4-F1
#
_entry.id   AF-A0A9P4LPH4-F1
#
_cell.length_a   1.000
_cell.length_b   1.000
_cell.length_c   1.000
_cell.angle_alpha   90.00
_cell.angle_beta   90.00
_cell.angle_gamma   90.00
#
_symmetry.space_group_name_H-M   'P 1'
#
loop_
_entity.id
_entity.type
_entity.pdbx_description
1 polymer ?
#
loop_
_entity_poly.entity_id
_entity_poly.type
_entity_poly.pdbx_seq_one_letter_code
_entity_poly.pdbx_strand_id
1 'polypeptide(L)' 'MPSLLGNVYNAVLRSNTTMLFTVFGAAFGMQLAFDTGSEKIWNGLNKGRQWKDIKQRYMEQAEDDE' A
#
# COMPACT_ATOMS: atom_id res chain seq x y z
N MET A 1 -14.28 14.49 30.98
CA MET A 1 -14.33 13.83 29.66
C MET A 1 -12.91 13.52 29.23
N PRO A 2 -12.50 12.25 29.08
CA PRO A 2 -11.19 11.96 28.51
C PRO A 2 -11.16 12.40 27.04
N SER A 3 -10.09 13.07 26.64
CA SER A 3 -9.89 13.47 25.25
C SER A 3 -9.67 12.24 24.36
N LEU A 4 -9.90 12.37 23.05
CA LEU A 4 -9.65 11.29 22.09
C LEU A 4 -8.22 10.74 22.21
N LEU A 5 -7.23 11.63 22.40
CA LEU A 5 -5.84 11.24 22.62
C LEU A 5 -5.66 10.48 23.94
N GLY A 6 -6.37 10.87 25.00
CA GLY A 6 -6.39 10.15 26.28
C GLY A 6 -6.96 8.74 26.17
N ASN A 7 -7.99 8.55 25.33
CA ASN A 7 -8.55 7.23 25.07
C ASN A 7 -7.59 6.34 24.27
N VAL A 8 -6.96 6.88 23.22
CA VAL A 8 -5.95 6.14 22.42
C VAL A 8 -4.76 5.75 23.30
N TYR A 9 -4.26 6.66 24.13
CA TYR A 9 -3.14 6.37 25.01
C TYR A 9 -3.45 5.19 25.94
N ASN A 10 -4.60 5.23 26.63
CA ASN A 10 -4.99 4.16 27.54
C ASN A 10 -5.28 2.84 26.82
N ALA A 11 -5.80 2.89 25.59
CA ALA A 11 -6.15 1.71 24.81
C ALA A 11 -4.93 0.96 24.26
N VAL A 12 -3.95 1.68 23.70
CA VAL A 12 -2.88 1.02 22.92
C VAL A 12 -1.45 1.45 23.26
N LEU A 13 -1.24 2.56 23.98
CA LEU A 13 0.10 3.08 24.26
C LEU A 13 0.55 2.92 25.73
N ARG A 14 -0.37 2.69 26.67
CA ARG A 14 -0.05 2.62 28.11
C ARG A 14 0.73 1.37 28.52
N SER A 15 0.51 0.24 27.84
CA SER A 15 1.16 -1.04 28.11
C SER A 15 2.22 -1.32 27.05
N ASN A 16 3.46 -1.58 27.46
CA ASN A 16 4.57 -1.86 26.53
C ASN A 16 4.27 -3.05 25.61
N THR A 17 3.69 -4.12 26.13
CA THR A 17 3.32 -5.30 25.33
C THR A 17 2.21 -4.97 24.34
N THR A 18 1.16 -4.26 24.78
CA THR A 18 0.07 -3.84 23.89
C THR A 18 0.56 -2.88 22.81
N MET A 19 1.44 -1.95 23.17
CA MET A 19 2.09 -1.02 22.25
C MET A 19 2.92 -1.78 21.22
N LEU A 20 3.72 -2.77 21.63
CA LEU A 20 4.52 -3.57 20.71
C LEU A 20 3.67 -4.28 19.66
N PHE A 21 2.59 -4.96 20.09
CA PHE A 21 1.63 -5.57 19.17
C PHE A 21 0.95 -4.55 18.26
N THR A 22 0.58 -3.39 18.81
CA THR A 22 -0.07 -2.33 18.03
C THR A 22 0.85 -1.79 16.95
N VAL A 23 2.12 -1.54 17.27
CA VAL A 23 3.11 -1.06 16.30
C VAL A 23 3.35 -2.07 15.19
N PHE A 24 3.54 -3.36 15.52
CA PHE A 24 3.75 -4.38 14.49
C PHE A 24 2.50 -4.62 13.64
N GLY A 25 1.33 -4.69 14.26
CA GLY A 25 0.06 -4.85 13.54
C GLY A 25 -0.22 -3.65 12.62
N ALA A 26 0.01 -2.43 13.13
CA ALA A 26 -0.13 -1.22 12.33
C ALA A 26 0.90 -1.17 11.19
N ALA A 27 2.16 -1.51 11.45
CA ALA A 27 3.18 -1.52 10.41
C ALA A 27 2.82 -2.48 9.26
N PHE A 28 2.38 -3.70 9.58
CA PHE A 28 1.93 -4.66 8.58
C PHE A 28 0.71 -4.16 7.79
N GLY A 29 -0.33 -3.67 8.49
CA GLY A 29 -1.53 -3.15 7.84
C GLY A 29 -1.25 -1.92 6.97
N MET A 30 -0.41 -1.01 7.46
CA MET A 30 0.01 0.20 6.74
C MET A 30 0.87 -0.15 5.52
N GLN A 31 1.78 -1.11 5.63
CA GLN A 31 2.58 -1.56 4.48
C GLN A 31 1.68 -2.06 3.36
N LEU A 32 0.76 -2.99 3.64
CA LEU A 32 -0.16 -3.52 2.64
C LEU A 32 -1.02 -2.43 1.99
N ALA A 33 -1.56 -1.53 2.81
CA ALA A 33 -2.41 -0.43 2.35
C ALA A 33 -1.61 0.58 1.51
N PHE A 34 -0.39 0.90 1.93
CA PHE A 34 0.49 1.84 1.23
C PHE A 34 0.96 1.27 -0.10
N ASP A 35 1.45 0.02 -0.13
CA ASP A 35 1.91 -0.62 -1.37
C ASP A 35 0.77 -0.69 -2.40
N THR A 36 -0.40 -1.20 -1.98
CA THR A 36 -1.57 -1.32 -2.87
C THR A 36 -2.08 0.04 -3.32
N GLY A 37 -2.18 1.00 -2.39
CA GLY A 37 -2.70 2.34 -2.66
C GLY A 37 -1.78 3.15 -3.57
N SER A 38 -0.48 3.16 -3.28
CA SER A 38 0.52 3.87 -4.06
C SER A 38 0.65 3.31 -5.48
N GLU A 39 0.67 1.98 -5.63
CA GLU A 39 0.67 1.32 -6.95
C GLU A 39 -0.58 1.69 -7.75
N LYS A 40 -1.76 1.72 -7.12
CA LYS A 40 -3.01 2.13 -7.79
C LYS A 40 -2.94 3.60 -8.26
N ILE A 41 -2.43 4.48 -7.41
CA ILE A 41 -2.26 5.91 -7.75
C ILE A 41 -1.28 6.04 -8.93
N TRP A 42 -0.12 5.38 -8.84
CA TRP A 42 0.89 5.37 -9.90
C TRP A 42 0.31 4.88 -11.23
N ASN A 43 -0.47 3.80 -11.19
CA ASN A 43 -1.11 3.22 -12.36
C ASN A 43 -2.14 4.12 -12.99
N GLY A 44 -2.92 4.83 -12.18
CA GLY A 44 -3.87 5.83 -12.68
C GLY A 44 -3.16 6.98 -13.39
N LEU A 45 -2.09 7.50 -12.79
CA LEU A 45 -1.34 8.63 -13.34
C LEU A 45 -0.54 8.29 -14.61
N ASN A 46 -0.06 7.06 -14.72
CA ASN A 46 0.80 6.62 -15.82
C ASN A 46 0.10 5.70 -16.82
N LYS A 47 -1.23 5.62 -16.79
CA LYS A 47 -2.02 4.76 -17.68
C LYS A 47 -1.64 4.96 -19.15
N GLY A 48 -1.39 3.87 -19.85
CA GLY A 48 -1.04 3.86 -21.28
C GLY A 48 0.44 4.13 -21.57
N ARG A 49 1.25 4.40 -20.54
CA ARG A 49 2.70 4.61 -20.65
C ARG A 49 3.51 3.48 -20.01
N GLN A 50 2.87 2.66 -19.19
CA GLN A 50 3.56 1.59 -18.49
C GLN A 50 3.78 0.39 -19.41
N TRP A 51 4.86 -0.34 -19.18
CA TRP A 51 5.13 -1.57 -19.92
C TRP A 51 3.94 -2.52 -19.93
N LYS A 52 3.29 -2.74 -18.77
CA LYS A 52 2.08 -3.57 -18.66
C LYS A 52 0.91 -3.11 -19.53
N ASP A 53 0.85 -1.83 -19.91
CA ASP A 53 -0.21 -1.29 -20.76
C ASP A 53 0.13 -1.42 -22.26
N ILE A 54 1.42 -1.41 -22.63
CA ILE A 54 1.87 -1.38 -24.04
C ILE A 54 2.51 -2.69 -24.52
N LYS A 55 2.84 -3.61 -23.59
CA LYS A 55 3.59 -4.84 -23.85
C LYS A 55 3.03 -5.67 -25.00
N GLN A 56 1.70 -5.83 -25.06
CA GLN A 56 1.06 -6.69 -26.06
C GLN A 56 1.41 -6.28 -27.49
N ARG A 57 1.47 -4.97 -27.78
CA ARG A 57 1.80 -4.45 -29.12
C ARG A 57 3.18 -4.89 -29.61
N TYR A 58 4.14 -5.00 -28.69
CA TYR A 58 5.51 -5.40 -29.02
C TYR A 58 5.67 -6.92 -29.10
N MET A 59 4.81 -7.68 -28.43
CA MET A 59 4.81 -9.14 -28.54
C MET A 59 4.20 -9.58 -29.87
N GLU A 60 3.07 -8.97 -30.27
CA GLU A 60 2.44 -9.23 -31.57
C GLU A 60 3.39 -8.89 -32.73
N GLN A 61 4.05 -7.73 -32.67
CA GLN A 61 5.03 -7.34 -33.69
C GLN A 61 6.20 -8.33 -33.79
N ALA A 62 6.66 -8.89 -32.67
CA ALA A 62 7.74 -9.89 -32.68
C ALA A 62 7.28 -11.22 -33.27
N GLU A 63 6.01 -11.60 -33.12
CA GLU A 63 5.42 -12.80 -33.75
C GLU A 63 5.20 -12.61 -35.25
N ASP A 64 4.84 -11.40 -35.70
CA ASP A 64 4.67 -11.09 -37.14
C ASP A 64 6.01 -10.97 -37.89
N ASP A 65 7.10 -10.65 -37.20
CA ASP A 65 8.46 -10.52 -37.76
C ASP A 65 9.21 -11.87 -37.85
N GLU A 66 8.67 -12.97 -37.28
CA GLU A 66 9.17 -14.36 -37.36
C GLU A 66 8.52 -15.17 -38.51
#